data_AF-A0A497YGE0-F1
#
_entry.id   AF-A0A497YGE0-F1
#
_cell.length_a   1.000
_cell.length_b   1.000
_cell.length_c   1.000
_cell.angle_alpha   90.00
_cell.angle_beta   90.00
_cell.angle_gamma   90.00
#
_symmetry.space_group_name_H-M   'P 1'
#
loop_
_entity.id
_entity.type
_entity.pdbx_description
1 polymer ?
#
loop_
_entity_poly.entity_id
_entity_poly.type
_entity_poly.pdbx_seq_one_letter_code
_entity_poly.pdbx_strand_id
1 'polypeptide(L)'
;MELLNLTAIEQNVLIASIMGDGEITKIYPGSRRKNNSYREHFSIQQLDYRIWKYNLLPSYFYFNSRNTLLLSPSLPLFTELFPRFYNVDGNKVISDEMLKLCNLPIFLTTLFLDDGSLSITVDKNKLKKRIYLTPHIYLYLQCFSREDLSKLQTHIFSTFSIEMRLSKRKDGFGYVLKTTKVSETLKFLQLVYNEASDCPSMFYKTNWDFRFEKEISRYRESHPEYAVIASSSERNKNYSEEECNQIRLMKSQGFTDKTIAEKLGRSYWSIVYKWREIRET
;
A
#
# COMPACT_ATOMS: atom_id res chain seq x y z
N MET A 1 -7.09 -24.65 -17.95
CA MET A 1 -7.62 -23.60 -17.07
C MET A 1 -8.03 -22.43 -17.91
N GLU A 2 -9.32 -22.08 -17.89
CA GLU A 2 -9.89 -20.97 -18.68
C GLU A 2 -9.17 -19.64 -18.40
N LEU A 3 -8.66 -19.47 -17.17
CA LEU A 3 -7.83 -18.31 -16.79
C LEU A 3 -6.61 -18.12 -17.72
N LEU A 4 -6.02 -19.21 -18.23
CA LEU A 4 -4.84 -19.14 -19.10
C LEU A 4 -5.16 -18.63 -20.52
N ASN A 5 -6.44 -18.59 -20.88
CA ASN A 5 -6.90 -18.02 -22.15
C ASN A 5 -7.02 -16.48 -22.08
N LEU A 6 -7.01 -15.90 -20.87
CA LEU A 6 -7.03 -14.46 -20.66
C LEU A 6 -5.64 -13.87 -20.93
N THR A 7 -5.59 -12.61 -21.33
CA THR A 7 -4.33 -11.86 -21.43
C THR A 7 -3.69 -11.70 -20.04
N ALA A 8 -2.39 -11.42 -20.01
CA ALA A 8 -1.68 -11.23 -18.74
C ALA A 8 -2.30 -10.12 -17.88
N ILE A 9 -2.75 -9.02 -18.48
CA ILE A 9 -3.42 -7.92 -17.76
C ILE A 9 -4.72 -8.42 -17.14
N GLU A 10 -5.58 -9.06 -17.93
CA GLU A 10 -6.86 -9.59 -17.45
C GLU A 10 -6.65 -10.62 -16.32
N GLN A 11 -5.66 -11.50 -16.43
CA GLN A 11 -5.30 -12.44 -15.36
C GLN A 11 -4.93 -11.71 -14.07
N ASN A 12 -4.02 -10.74 -14.15
CA ASN A 12 -3.54 -9.98 -12.99
C ASN A 12 -4.69 -9.21 -12.31
N VAL A 13 -5.53 -8.52 -13.10
CA VAL A 13 -6.65 -7.74 -12.58
C VAL A 13 -7.74 -8.65 -12.02
N LEU A 14 -8.07 -9.76 -12.68
CA LEU A 14 -9.10 -10.69 -12.20
C LEU A 14 -8.69 -11.32 -10.86
N ILE A 15 -7.46 -11.80 -10.76
CA ILE A 15 -6.93 -12.38 -9.53
C ILE A 15 -6.93 -11.33 -8.41
N ALA A 16 -6.40 -10.13 -8.66
CA ALA A 16 -6.40 -9.04 -7.68
C ALA A 16 -7.83 -8.68 -7.25
N SER A 17 -8.78 -8.61 -8.19
CA SER A 17 -10.17 -8.27 -7.93
C SER A 17 -10.91 -9.32 -7.11
N ILE A 18 -10.57 -10.61 -7.25
CA ILE A 18 -11.11 -11.67 -6.39
C ILE A 18 -10.43 -11.64 -5.02
N MET A 19 -9.15 -11.29 -4.95
CA MET A 19 -8.44 -11.16 -3.67
C MET A 19 -8.97 -9.98 -2.84
N GLY A 20 -9.26 -8.86 -3.49
CA GLY A 20 -9.78 -7.65 -2.88
C GLY A 20 -11.29 -7.69 -2.62
N ASP A 21 -12.00 -6.69 -3.15
CA ASP A 21 -13.41 -6.42 -2.90
C ASP A 21 -14.37 -7.46 -3.52
N GLY A 22 -13.92 -8.23 -4.52
CA GLY A 22 -14.74 -9.20 -5.23
C GLY A 22 -14.92 -10.53 -4.52
N GLU A 23 -16.03 -11.21 -4.82
CA GLU A 23 -16.30 -12.58 -4.40
C GLU A 23 -16.70 -13.46 -5.59
N ILE A 24 -16.35 -14.75 -5.51
CA ILE A 24 -16.95 -15.77 -6.38
C ILE A 24 -18.16 -16.37 -5.65
N THR A 25 -19.35 -16.16 -6.22
CA THR A 25 -20.61 -16.62 -5.64
C THR A 25 -20.70 -18.13 -5.60
N LYS A 26 -21.19 -18.72 -4.50
CA LYS A 26 -21.50 -20.16 -4.41
C LYS A 26 -22.73 -20.53 -5.25
N ILE A 27 -22.78 -21.78 -5.72
CA ILE A 27 -23.99 -22.38 -6.29
C ILE A 27 -24.76 -23.04 -5.13
N TYR A 28 -25.93 -22.49 -4.80
CA TYR A 28 -26.77 -23.04 -3.73
C TYR A 28 -27.62 -24.23 -4.21
N PRO A 29 -28.00 -25.16 -3.32
CA PRO A 29 -28.97 -26.22 -3.64
C PRO A 29 -30.26 -25.63 -4.24
N GLY A 30 -30.71 -26.17 -5.37
CA GLY A 30 -31.88 -25.67 -6.11
C GLY A 30 -31.62 -24.47 -7.04
N SER A 31 -30.37 -23.98 -7.12
CA SER A 31 -29.99 -22.96 -8.10
C SER A 31 -30.10 -23.49 -9.53
N ARG A 32 -30.68 -22.71 -10.44
CA ARG A 32 -30.68 -22.99 -11.89
C ARG A 32 -29.32 -22.71 -12.55
N ARG A 33 -28.39 -22.06 -11.85
CA ARG A 33 -27.07 -21.72 -12.38
C ARG A 33 -26.19 -22.96 -12.44
N LYS A 34 -25.54 -23.18 -13.59
CA LYS A 34 -24.59 -24.27 -13.80
C LYS A 34 -23.17 -23.92 -13.32
N ASN A 35 -22.83 -22.63 -13.31
CA ASN A 35 -21.51 -22.14 -12.96
C ASN A 35 -21.56 -21.08 -11.86
N ASN A 36 -20.44 -20.89 -11.18
CA ASN A 36 -20.24 -19.74 -10.31
C ASN A 36 -20.19 -18.43 -11.13
N SER A 37 -20.23 -17.30 -10.43
CA SER A 37 -20.12 -15.96 -11.00
C SER A 37 -19.32 -15.06 -10.05
N TYR A 38 -18.76 -13.99 -10.57
CA TYR A 38 -18.15 -12.91 -9.80
C TYR A 38 -19.19 -11.88 -9.36
N ARG A 39 -18.97 -11.30 -8.20
CA ARG A 39 -19.72 -10.16 -7.67
C ARG A 39 -18.81 -9.26 -6.86
N GLU A 40 -19.01 -7.96 -6.99
CA GLU A 40 -18.36 -6.94 -6.19
C GLU A 40 -19.36 -5.84 -5.85
N HIS A 41 -19.49 -5.53 -4.57
CA HIS A 41 -20.33 -4.44 -4.08
C HIS A 41 -19.53 -3.15 -3.99
N PHE A 42 -20.14 -2.02 -4.36
CA PHE A 42 -19.48 -0.72 -4.25
C PHE A 42 -20.49 0.43 -4.09
N SER A 43 -20.02 1.55 -3.56
CA SER A 43 -20.83 2.77 -3.44
C SER A 43 -20.71 3.63 -4.70
N ILE A 44 -21.69 4.50 -4.97
CA ILE A 44 -21.69 5.33 -6.18
C ILE A 44 -20.44 6.23 -6.30
N GLN A 45 -19.83 6.61 -5.17
CA GLN A 45 -18.58 7.38 -5.13
C GLN A 45 -17.37 6.62 -5.70
N GLN A 46 -17.46 5.29 -5.80
CA GLN A 46 -16.44 4.42 -6.37
C GLN A 46 -16.73 4.06 -7.84
N LEU A 47 -17.81 4.57 -8.44
CA LEU A 47 -18.23 4.17 -9.78
C LEU A 47 -17.14 4.39 -10.83
N ASP A 48 -16.46 5.54 -10.82
CA ASP A 48 -15.38 5.83 -11.77
C ASP A 48 -14.26 4.79 -11.71
N TYR A 49 -13.89 4.36 -10.49
CA TYR A 49 -12.90 3.31 -10.30
C TYR A 49 -13.41 1.95 -10.82
N ARG A 50 -14.69 1.63 -10.60
CA ARG A 50 -15.27 0.40 -11.14
C ARG A 50 -15.36 0.42 -12.66
N ILE A 51 -15.63 1.58 -13.28
CA ILE A 51 -15.58 1.74 -14.74
C ILE A 51 -14.16 1.49 -15.24
N TRP A 52 -13.15 2.05 -14.58
CA TRP A 52 -11.74 1.77 -14.89
C TRP A 52 -11.44 0.25 -14.84
N LYS A 53 -11.85 -0.43 -13.76
CA LYS A 53 -11.68 -1.89 -13.63
C LYS A 53 -12.45 -2.67 -14.71
N TYR A 54 -13.69 -2.26 -15.02
CA TYR A 54 -14.50 -2.85 -16.08
C TYR A 54 -13.80 -2.77 -17.44
N ASN A 55 -13.19 -1.63 -17.77
CA ASN A 55 -12.49 -1.43 -19.03
C ASN A 55 -11.25 -2.33 -19.18
N LEU A 56 -10.70 -2.86 -18.08
CA LEU A 56 -9.61 -3.84 -18.11
C LEU A 56 -10.11 -5.27 -18.36
N LEU A 57 -11.39 -5.58 -18.11
CA LEU A 57 -12.02 -6.89 -18.36
C LEU A 57 -13.46 -6.75 -18.92
N PRO A 58 -13.66 -6.08 -20.06
CA PRO A 58 -14.99 -5.71 -20.52
C PRO A 58 -15.84 -6.92 -20.92
N SER A 59 -15.20 -8.02 -21.34
CA SER A 59 -15.88 -9.27 -21.73
C SER A 59 -16.40 -10.09 -20.54
N TYR A 60 -15.90 -9.83 -19.34
CA TYR A 60 -16.21 -10.63 -18.15
C TYR A 60 -17.12 -9.92 -17.16
N PHE A 61 -17.14 -8.59 -17.19
CA PHE A 61 -17.88 -7.79 -16.23
C PHE A 61 -19.08 -7.07 -16.83
N TYR A 62 -20.04 -6.72 -15.99
CA TYR A 62 -21.13 -5.79 -16.29
C TYR A 62 -21.65 -5.16 -15.01
N PHE A 63 -22.31 -4.01 -15.14
CA PHE A 63 -22.95 -3.33 -14.02
C PHE A 63 -24.41 -3.74 -13.88
N ASN A 64 -24.91 -3.79 -12.63
CA ASN A 64 -26.35 -3.80 -12.43
C ASN A 64 -26.98 -2.45 -12.81
N SER A 65 -28.31 -2.41 -12.98
CA SER A 65 -29.02 -1.19 -13.38
C SER A 65 -28.89 -0.01 -12.40
N ARG A 66 -28.47 -0.26 -11.16
CA ARG A 66 -28.29 0.77 -10.12
C ARG A 66 -26.85 1.25 -9.99
N ASN A 67 -25.90 0.69 -10.74
CA ASN A 67 -24.47 1.00 -10.62
C ASN A 67 -23.94 0.87 -9.18
N THR A 68 -24.31 -0.23 -8.51
CA THR A 68 -23.86 -0.58 -7.15
C THR A 68 -23.20 -1.95 -7.07
N LEU A 69 -23.19 -2.68 -8.18
CA LEU A 69 -22.61 -4.01 -8.31
C LEU A 69 -21.84 -4.12 -9.62
N LEU A 70 -20.61 -4.61 -9.54
CA LEU A 70 -19.86 -5.13 -10.68
C LEU A 70 -20.01 -6.66 -10.65
N LEU A 71 -20.52 -7.23 -11.73
CA LEU A 71 -20.95 -8.63 -11.80
C LEU A 71 -20.30 -9.32 -12.98
N SER A 72 -20.23 -10.64 -12.95
CA SER A 72 -20.01 -11.43 -14.17
C SER A 72 -21.23 -12.29 -14.51
N PRO A 73 -21.32 -12.76 -15.77
CA PRO A 73 -22.18 -13.89 -16.09
C PRO A 73 -21.75 -15.15 -15.31
N SER A 74 -22.63 -16.15 -15.29
CA SER A 74 -22.31 -17.48 -14.77
C SER A 74 -21.41 -18.20 -15.79
N LEU A 75 -20.10 -18.28 -15.52
CA LEU A 75 -19.09 -18.77 -16.46
C LEU A 75 -18.26 -19.92 -15.87
N PRO A 76 -17.87 -20.94 -16.67
CA PRO A 76 -17.01 -22.03 -16.22
C PRO A 76 -15.72 -21.57 -15.54
N LEU A 77 -15.15 -20.46 -16.03
CA LEU A 77 -13.99 -19.78 -15.44
C LEU A 77 -14.14 -19.60 -13.92
N PHE A 78 -15.27 -19.05 -13.45
CA PHE A 78 -15.46 -18.79 -12.03
C PHE A 78 -15.67 -20.07 -11.21
N THR A 79 -16.26 -21.11 -11.82
CA THR A 79 -16.37 -22.43 -11.19
C THR A 79 -14.99 -23.05 -10.99
N GLU A 80 -14.10 -22.92 -11.99
CA GLU A 80 -12.72 -23.39 -11.92
C GLU A 80 -11.88 -22.60 -10.90
N LEU A 81 -12.07 -21.28 -10.82
CA LEU A 81 -11.34 -20.44 -9.88
C LEU A 81 -11.80 -20.60 -8.43
N PHE A 82 -13.05 -20.97 -8.18
CA PHE A 82 -13.60 -21.08 -6.83
C PHE A 82 -12.70 -21.87 -5.84
N PRO A 83 -12.28 -23.12 -6.12
CA PRO A 83 -11.41 -23.87 -5.20
C PRO A 83 -9.99 -23.31 -5.07
N ARG A 84 -9.58 -22.35 -5.90
CA ARG A 84 -8.26 -21.70 -5.83
C ARG A 84 -8.23 -20.50 -4.90
N PHE A 85 -9.40 -19.91 -4.63
CA PHE A 85 -9.55 -18.73 -3.78
C PHE A 85 -10.28 -19.02 -2.47
N TYR A 86 -10.94 -20.17 -2.33
CA TYR A 86 -11.72 -20.50 -1.13
C TYR A 86 -11.35 -21.88 -0.59
N ASN A 87 -11.16 -21.98 0.73
CA ASN A 87 -10.98 -23.27 1.41
C ASN A 87 -12.32 -23.97 1.66
N VAL A 88 -12.29 -25.15 2.27
CA VAL A 88 -13.49 -25.95 2.61
C VAL A 88 -14.47 -25.24 3.54
N ASP A 89 -13.97 -24.34 4.40
CA ASP A 89 -14.78 -23.52 5.30
C ASP A 89 -15.40 -22.30 4.58
N GLY A 90 -14.99 -22.05 3.33
CA GLY A 90 -15.39 -20.88 2.55
C GLY A 90 -14.62 -19.60 2.86
N ASN A 91 -13.49 -19.70 3.58
CA ASN A 91 -12.59 -18.58 3.81
C ASN A 91 -11.71 -18.33 2.58
N LYS A 92 -11.40 -17.06 2.30
CA LYS A 92 -10.48 -16.72 1.21
C LYS A 92 -9.06 -17.22 1.53
N VAL A 93 -8.37 -17.73 0.52
CA VAL A 93 -6.98 -18.20 0.60
C VAL A 93 -6.14 -17.62 -0.53
N ILE A 94 -4.82 -17.53 -0.32
CA ILE A 94 -3.88 -17.07 -1.35
C ILE A 94 -3.15 -18.29 -1.93
N SER A 95 -3.46 -18.60 -3.19
CA SER A 95 -2.84 -19.70 -3.92
C SER A 95 -1.51 -19.29 -4.52
N ASP A 96 -0.45 -20.06 -4.25
CA ASP A 96 0.87 -19.87 -4.88
C ASP A 96 0.81 -20.03 -6.40
N GLU A 97 -0.10 -20.86 -6.91
CA GLU A 97 -0.32 -21.02 -8.36
C GLU A 97 -0.89 -19.73 -8.97
N MET A 98 -1.84 -19.09 -8.29
CA MET A 98 -2.41 -17.82 -8.75
C MET A 98 -1.39 -16.67 -8.64
N LEU A 99 -0.60 -16.63 -7.58
CA LEU A 99 0.46 -15.62 -7.42
C LEU A 99 1.50 -15.68 -8.54
N LYS A 100 1.84 -16.87 -9.06
CA LYS A 100 2.78 -17.00 -10.20
C LYS A 100 2.31 -16.28 -11.47
N LEU A 101 1.00 -16.09 -11.64
CA LEU A 101 0.42 -15.34 -12.77
C LEU A 101 0.42 -13.82 -12.50
N CYS A 102 0.61 -13.41 -11.25
CA CYS A 102 0.47 -12.03 -10.77
C CYS A 102 1.80 -11.25 -10.85
N ASN A 103 2.41 -11.18 -12.03
CA ASN A 103 3.74 -10.61 -12.23
C ASN A 103 3.77 -9.17 -12.79
N LEU A 104 2.60 -8.58 -13.06
CA LEU A 104 2.49 -7.22 -13.61
C LEU A 104 2.15 -6.21 -12.51
N PRO A 105 2.67 -4.97 -12.59
CA PRO A 105 2.33 -3.90 -11.64
C PRO A 105 0.82 -3.65 -11.47
N ILE A 106 0.02 -3.90 -12.51
CA ILE A 106 -1.44 -3.77 -12.47
C ILE A 106 -2.09 -4.67 -11.40
N PHE A 107 -1.52 -5.84 -11.09
CA PHE A 107 -2.01 -6.70 -10.00
C PHE A 107 -1.96 -5.98 -8.65
N LEU A 108 -0.79 -5.44 -8.29
CA LEU A 108 -0.59 -4.75 -7.02
C LEU A 108 -1.42 -3.45 -6.98
N THR A 109 -1.56 -2.79 -8.12
CA THR A 109 -2.40 -1.61 -8.29
C THR A 109 -3.86 -1.92 -8.02
N THR A 110 -4.46 -2.89 -8.71
CA THR A 110 -5.86 -3.28 -8.50
C THR A 110 -6.11 -3.69 -7.04
N LEU A 111 -5.21 -4.48 -6.45
CA LEU A 111 -5.35 -4.92 -5.05
C LEU A 111 -5.30 -3.74 -4.06
N PHE A 112 -4.45 -2.75 -4.31
CA PHE A 112 -4.36 -1.53 -3.51
C PHE A 112 -5.55 -0.59 -3.70
N LEU A 113 -6.09 -0.50 -4.91
CA LEU A 113 -7.24 0.35 -5.17
C LEU A 113 -8.50 -0.19 -4.50
N ASP A 114 -8.66 -1.51 -4.45
CA ASP A 114 -9.70 -2.20 -3.67
C ASP A 114 -9.46 -2.05 -2.16
N ASP A 115 -8.53 -2.83 -1.60
CA ASP A 115 -8.36 -3.00 -0.15
C ASP A 115 -7.18 -2.21 0.44
N GLY A 116 -6.59 -1.30 -0.32
CA GLY A 116 -5.46 -0.50 0.13
C GLY A 116 -5.82 0.90 0.63
N SER A 117 -4.91 1.52 1.37
CA SER A 117 -5.00 2.91 1.81
C SER A 117 -3.63 3.58 1.89
N LEU A 118 -3.58 4.83 1.43
CA LEU A 118 -2.50 5.78 1.73
C LEU A 118 -2.82 6.49 3.05
N SER A 119 -2.24 5.97 4.13
CA SER A 119 -2.35 6.53 5.48
C SER A 119 -1.26 7.54 5.76
N ILE A 120 -1.54 8.53 6.61
CA ILE A 120 -0.59 9.58 6.97
C ILE A 120 -0.47 9.62 8.48
N THR A 121 0.75 9.39 8.97
CA THR A 121 1.10 9.65 10.36
C THR A 121 1.47 11.11 10.50
N VAL A 122 0.92 11.76 11.52
CA VAL A 122 1.14 13.19 11.78
C VAL A 122 1.93 13.36 13.07
N ASP A 123 3.08 14.02 12.99
CA ASP A 123 3.88 14.40 14.14
C ASP A 123 3.97 15.93 14.24
N LYS A 124 3.59 16.49 15.40
CA LYS A 124 3.54 17.94 15.62
C LYS A 124 4.66 18.38 16.55
N ASN A 125 5.64 19.10 16.01
CA ASN A 125 6.68 19.75 16.78
C ASN A 125 6.26 21.17 17.17
N LYS A 126 5.77 21.32 18.41
CA LYS A 126 5.30 22.61 18.96
C LYS A 126 6.42 23.67 19.02
N LEU A 127 7.63 23.27 19.41
CA LEU A 127 8.76 24.20 19.58
C LEU A 127 9.20 24.82 18.25
N LYS A 128 9.28 24.01 17.19
CA LYS A 128 9.67 24.46 15.85
C LYS A 128 8.50 24.95 15.02
N LYS A 129 7.27 24.91 15.55
CA LYS A 129 6.02 25.14 14.82
C LYS A 129 5.99 24.38 13.49
N ARG A 130 6.24 23.06 13.54
CA ARG A 130 6.27 22.19 12.35
C ARG A 130 5.33 21.00 12.51
N ILE A 131 4.63 20.65 11.44
CA ILE A 131 3.83 19.44 11.32
C ILE A 131 4.49 18.55 10.28
N TYR A 132 4.85 17.34 10.67
CA TYR A 132 5.45 16.35 9.81
C TYR A 132 4.41 15.33 9.38
N LEU A 133 4.32 15.11 8.07
CA LEU A 133 3.41 14.13 7.46
C LEU A 133 4.21 12.97 6.89
N THR A 134 4.02 11.77 7.44
CA THR A 134 4.71 10.56 7.00
C THR A 134 3.73 9.62 6.30
N PRO A 135 3.93 9.32 4.99
CA PRO A 135 3.03 8.43 4.27
C PRO A 135 3.34 6.95 4.54
N HIS A 136 2.28 6.16 4.66
CA HIS A 136 2.31 4.72 4.82
C HIS A 136 1.27 4.07 3.92
N ILE A 137 1.66 2.99 3.24
CA ILE A 137 0.72 2.13 2.54
C ILE A 137 0.25 1.05 3.50
N TYR A 138 -1.05 0.80 3.49
CA TYR A 138 -1.68 -0.34 4.13
C TYR A 138 -2.45 -1.14 3.08
N LEU A 139 -2.39 -2.47 3.16
CA LEU A 139 -3.29 -3.40 2.47
C LEU A 139 -4.13 -4.12 3.53
N TYR A 140 -5.42 -3.79 3.58
CA TYR A 140 -6.38 -4.27 4.58
C TYR A 140 -6.98 -5.63 4.20
N LEU A 141 -6.08 -6.59 4.10
CA LEU A 141 -6.36 -7.96 3.66
C LEU A 141 -6.63 -8.90 4.86
N GLN A 142 -7.30 -8.40 5.91
CA GLN A 142 -7.59 -9.16 7.13
C GLN A 142 -8.54 -10.36 6.93
N CYS A 143 -9.10 -10.53 5.74
CA CYS A 143 -9.84 -11.73 5.34
C CYS A 143 -8.93 -12.93 5.06
N PHE A 144 -7.61 -12.73 4.97
CA PHE A 144 -6.62 -13.80 4.76
C PHE A 144 -5.87 -14.14 6.04
N SER A 145 -5.45 -15.41 6.15
CA SER A 145 -4.62 -15.87 7.27
C SER A 145 -3.25 -15.21 7.28
N ARG A 146 -2.54 -15.30 8.41
CA ARG A 146 -1.15 -14.81 8.51
C ARG A 146 -0.21 -15.52 7.51
N GLU A 147 -0.44 -16.81 7.27
CA GLU A 147 0.35 -17.58 6.31
C GLU A 147 0.13 -17.07 4.90
N ASP A 148 -1.13 -16.89 4.50
CA ASP A 148 -1.50 -16.33 3.19
C ASP A 148 -0.90 -14.94 2.98
N LEU A 149 -1.01 -14.05 3.97
CA LEU A 149 -0.39 -12.73 3.90
C LEU A 149 1.14 -12.80 3.84
N SER A 150 1.77 -13.83 4.41
CA SER A 150 3.22 -14.04 4.28
C SER A 150 3.62 -14.47 2.87
N LYS A 151 2.78 -15.29 2.20
CA LYS A 151 2.96 -15.64 0.77
C LYS A 151 2.88 -14.38 -0.09
N LEU A 152 1.83 -13.57 0.11
CA LEU A 152 1.66 -12.31 -0.62
C LEU A 152 2.80 -11.32 -0.34
N GLN A 153 3.23 -11.18 0.92
CA GLN A 153 4.37 -10.34 1.29
C GLN A 153 5.64 -10.75 0.53
N THR A 154 5.92 -12.06 0.49
CA THR A 154 7.10 -12.60 -0.20
C THR A 154 7.01 -12.35 -1.70
N HIS A 155 5.84 -12.58 -2.30
CA HIS A 155 5.59 -12.33 -3.72
C HIS A 155 5.74 -10.86 -4.10
N ILE A 156 5.21 -9.94 -3.29
CA ILE A 156 5.34 -8.50 -3.53
C ILE A 156 6.82 -8.09 -3.52
N PHE A 157 7.60 -8.62 -2.58
CA PHE A 157 9.02 -8.34 -2.51
C PHE A 157 9.78 -8.93 -3.70
N SER A 158 9.59 -10.21 -4.03
CA SER A 158 10.33 -10.88 -5.11
C SER A 158 10.00 -10.32 -6.49
N THR A 159 8.76 -9.90 -6.71
CA THR A 159 8.27 -9.49 -8.03
C THR A 159 8.40 -7.99 -8.26
N PHE A 160 8.11 -7.18 -7.23
CA PHE A 160 8.06 -5.72 -7.38
C PHE A 160 9.16 -5.00 -6.59
N SER A 161 10.01 -5.72 -5.85
CA SER A 161 11.07 -5.14 -5.02
C SER A 161 10.57 -4.12 -3.99
N ILE A 162 9.37 -4.38 -3.45
CA ILE A 162 8.71 -3.54 -2.43
C ILE A 162 8.71 -4.30 -1.10
N GLU A 163 9.29 -3.70 -0.07
CA GLU A 163 9.28 -4.28 1.27
C GLU A 163 8.00 -3.90 2.04
N MET A 164 7.16 -4.89 2.34
CA MET A 164 6.03 -4.75 3.25
C MET A 164 6.28 -5.52 4.55
N ARG A 165 5.55 -5.17 5.62
CA ARG A 165 5.60 -5.85 6.91
C ARG A 165 4.20 -6.20 7.40
N LEU A 166 4.08 -7.38 7.99
CA LEU A 166 2.88 -7.77 8.73
C LEU A 166 2.70 -6.88 9.95
N SER A 167 1.48 -6.39 10.14
CA SER A 167 1.06 -5.60 11.29
C SER A 167 -0.19 -6.22 11.90
N LYS A 168 -0.21 -6.35 13.24
CA LYS A 168 -1.40 -6.85 13.95
C LYS A 168 -2.56 -5.87 13.84
N ARG A 169 -3.77 -6.41 13.82
CA ARG A 169 -5.06 -5.69 13.86
C ARG A 169 -6.07 -6.50 14.68
N LYS A 170 -7.21 -5.91 15.05
CA LYS A 170 -8.21 -6.53 15.93
C LYS A 170 -9.34 -7.25 15.20
N ASP A 171 -9.45 -7.09 13.89
CA ASP A 171 -10.51 -7.58 13.01
C ASP A 171 -10.00 -8.68 12.06
N GLY A 172 -10.94 -9.49 11.55
CA GLY A 172 -10.65 -10.62 10.66
C GLY A 172 -9.67 -11.61 11.30
N PHE A 173 -8.71 -12.10 10.51
CA PHE A 173 -7.61 -12.94 11.00
C PHE A 173 -6.52 -12.15 11.76
N GLY A 174 -6.70 -10.84 11.97
CA GLY A 174 -5.89 -10.04 12.87
C GLY A 174 -4.56 -9.54 12.31
N TYR A 175 -4.39 -9.55 10.98
CA TYR A 175 -3.17 -9.08 10.32
C TYR A 175 -3.46 -8.28 9.05
N VAL A 176 -2.57 -7.34 8.75
CA VAL A 176 -2.55 -6.52 7.52
C VAL A 176 -1.12 -6.36 7.05
N LEU A 177 -0.91 -5.97 5.79
CA LEU A 177 0.41 -5.59 5.29
C LEU A 177 0.56 -4.07 5.30
N LYS A 178 1.75 -3.57 5.67
CA LYS A 178 2.06 -2.14 5.59
C LYS A 178 3.50 -1.85 5.18
N THR A 179 3.74 -0.70 4.58
CA THR A 179 5.11 -0.16 4.44
C THR A 179 5.56 0.48 5.75
N THR A 180 6.84 0.31 6.10
CA THR A 180 7.42 0.89 7.31
C THR A 180 8.42 2.01 7.02
N LYS A 181 9.00 2.03 5.82
CA LYS A 181 9.95 3.05 5.36
C LYS A 181 9.27 3.97 4.35
N VAL A 182 9.55 5.27 4.44
CA VAL A 182 9.02 6.26 3.47
C VAL A 182 9.50 5.93 2.05
N SER A 183 10.75 5.50 1.88
CA SER A 183 11.29 5.10 0.58
C SER A 183 10.46 3.99 -0.07
N GLU A 184 10.04 2.99 0.71
CA GLU A 184 9.21 1.88 0.22
C GLU A 184 7.78 2.35 -0.09
N THR A 185 7.22 3.25 0.72
CA THR A 185 5.94 3.91 0.39
C THR A 185 6.01 4.65 -0.94
N LEU A 186 7.05 5.45 -1.19
CA LEU A 186 7.18 6.22 -2.42
C LEU A 186 7.41 5.32 -3.64
N LYS A 187 8.23 4.27 -3.51
CA LYS A 187 8.38 3.24 -4.56
C LYS A 187 7.04 2.60 -4.91
N PHE A 188 6.25 2.22 -3.88
CA PHE A 188 4.91 1.65 -4.07
C PHE A 188 4.00 2.61 -4.83
N LEU A 189 3.93 3.87 -4.39
CA LEU A 189 3.08 4.88 -5.03
C LEU A 189 3.50 5.15 -6.47
N GLN A 190 4.80 5.19 -6.77
CA GLN A 190 5.28 5.35 -8.15
C GLN A 190 4.80 4.21 -9.05
N LEU A 191 4.92 2.96 -8.57
CA LEU A 191 4.48 1.78 -9.31
C LEU A 191 2.97 1.86 -9.60
N VAL A 192 2.16 2.15 -8.57
CA VAL A 192 0.71 2.20 -8.70
C VAL A 192 0.22 3.40 -9.52
N TYR A 193 0.86 4.56 -9.37
CA TYR A 193 0.50 5.75 -10.12
C TYR A 193 0.71 5.57 -11.62
N ASN A 194 1.78 4.88 -12.03
CA ASN A 194 2.03 4.61 -13.45
C ASN A 194 0.89 3.80 -14.08
N GLU A 195 0.36 2.81 -13.36
CA GLU A 195 -0.70 1.91 -13.85
C GLU A 195 -2.10 2.51 -13.78
N ALA A 196 -2.37 3.40 -12.82
CA ALA A 196 -3.69 4.00 -12.58
C ALA A 196 -3.73 5.52 -12.85
N SER A 197 -2.83 6.01 -13.69
CA SER A 197 -2.73 7.44 -14.04
C SER A 197 -3.98 7.96 -14.77
N ASP A 198 -4.68 7.06 -15.46
CA ASP A 198 -5.97 7.29 -16.14
C ASP A 198 -7.20 7.11 -15.24
N CYS A 199 -7.00 6.93 -13.92
CA CYS A 199 -8.07 6.88 -12.92
C CYS A 199 -7.99 8.06 -11.91
N PRO A 200 -8.31 9.31 -12.30
CA PRO A 200 -8.17 10.49 -11.44
C PRO A 200 -8.96 10.42 -10.13
N SER A 201 -10.11 9.72 -10.13
CA SER A 201 -10.94 9.52 -8.95
C SER A 201 -10.20 8.80 -7.81
N MET A 202 -9.11 8.08 -8.11
CA MET A 202 -8.29 7.35 -7.15
C MET A 202 -6.97 8.06 -6.77
N PHE A 203 -6.71 9.27 -7.27
CA PHE A 203 -5.49 10.03 -6.96
C PHE A 203 -5.27 10.28 -5.46
N TYR A 204 -6.34 10.31 -4.67
CA TYR A 204 -6.24 10.42 -3.21
C TYR A 204 -5.55 9.20 -2.54
N LYS A 205 -5.52 8.03 -3.22
CA LYS A 205 -4.76 6.85 -2.80
C LYS A 205 -3.42 6.73 -3.52
N THR A 206 -3.35 7.08 -4.81
CA THR A 206 -2.21 6.74 -5.69
C THR A 206 -1.17 7.85 -5.84
N ASN A 207 -1.54 9.12 -5.61
CA ASN A 207 -0.67 10.27 -5.84
C ASN A 207 -0.33 10.96 -4.52
N TRP A 208 0.94 10.86 -4.10
CA TRP A 208 1.41 11.49 -2.86
C TRP A 208 1.31 13.01 -2.91
N ASP A 209 1.71 13.65 -4.00
CA ASP A 209 1.73 15.10 -4.10
C ASP A 209 0.31 15.68 -4.02
N PHE A 210 -0.63 15.05 -4.75
CA PHE A 210 -2.05 15.39 -4.66
C PHE A 210 -2.58 15.26 -3.23
N ARG A 211 -2.26 14.14 -2.56
CA ARG A 211 -2.71 13.90 -1.18
C ARG A 211 -2.05 14.87 -0.20
N PHE A 212 -0.77 15.17 -0.39
CA PHE A 212 0.03 16.02 0.48
C PHE A 212 -0.45 17.47 0.43
N GLU A 213 -0.74 18.01 -0.75
CA GLU A 213 -1.31 19.36 -0.91
C GLU A 213 -2.69 19.50 -0.24
N LYS A 214 -3.50 18.44 -0.30
CA LYS A 214 -4.80 18.40 0.40
C LYS A 214 -4.62 18.47 1.92
N GLU A 215 -3.64 17.75 2.48
CA GLU A 215 -3.35 17.84 3.92
C GLU A 215 -2.71 19.17 4.31
N ILE A 216 -1.84 19.75 3.47
CA ILE A 216 -1.28 21.10 3.69
C ILE A 216 -2.42 22.09 3.83
N SER A 217 -3.36 22.10 2.89
CA SER A 217 -4.50 23.03 2.88
C SER A 217 -5.32 22.91 4.17
N ARG A 218 -5.65 21.67 4.57
CA ARG A 218 -6.36 21.37 5.82
C ARG A 218 -5.62 21.87 7.08
N TYR A 219 -4.30 21.72 7.11
CA TYR A 219 -3.50 22.18 8.26
C TYR A 219 -3.24 23.69 8.25
N ARG A 220 -3.17 24.33 7.09
CA ARG A 220 -3.10 25.80 7.00
C ARG A 220 -4.37 26.45 7.57
N GLU A 221 -5.54 25.87 7.32
CA GLU A 221 -6.81 26.36 7.87
C GLU A 221 -6.89 26.19 9.40
N SER A 222 -6.42 25.06 9.93
CA SER A 222 -6.57 24.73 11.35
C SER A 222 -5.39 25.15 12.24
N HIS A 223 -4.20 25.33 11.68
CA HIS A 223 -2.93 25.61 12.36
C HIS A 223 -2.04 26.54 11.50
N PRO A 224 -2.49 27.78 11.21
CA PRO A 224 -1.84 28.69 10.27
C PRO A 224 -0.40 29.06 10.67
N GLU A 225 -0.05 28.95 11.95
CA GLU A 225 1.27 29.22 12.50
C GLU A 225 2.27 28.08 12.31
N TYR A 226 1.83 26.91 11.82
CA TYR A 226 2.68 25.74 11.63
C TYR A 226 3.11 25.56 10.16
N ALA A 227 4.39 25.28 9.94
CA ALA A 227 4.88 24.80 8.65
C ALA A 227 4.64 23.30 8.50
N VAL A 228 3.94 22.88 7.44
CA VAL A 228 3.67 21.48 7.12
C VAL A 228 4.77 20.95 6.19
N ILE A 229 5.38 19.82 6.54
CA ILE A 229 6.52 19.26 5.80
C ILE A 229 6.40 17.75 5.65
N ALA A 230 6.62 17.23 4.44
CA ALA A 230 6.68 15.79 4.19
C ALA A 230 7.86 15.17 4.96
N SER A 231 7.66 14.06 5.66
CA SER A 231 8.74 13.33 6.30
C SER A 231 9.66 12.71 5.26
N SER A 232 10.96 12.85 5.46
CA SER A 232 11.99 12.23 4.63
C SER A 232 12.92 11.42 5.52
N SER A 233 13.27 10.21 5.07
CA SER A 233 14.32 9.38 5.69
C SER A 233 15.66 10.11 5.73
N GLU A 234 15.89 11.11 4.87
CA GLU A 234 17.09 11.94 4.89
C GLU A 234 17.21 12.84 6.11
N ARG A 235 16.13 13.08 6.88
CA ARG A 235 16.22 13.89 8.11
C ARG A 235 16.97 13.19 9.23
N ASN A 236 16.95 11.86 9.24
CA ASN A 236 17.70 11.03 10.17
C ASN A 236 18.85 10.35 9.42
N LYS A 237 19.65 11.11 8.64
CA LYS A 237 20.91 10.59 8.11
C LYS A 237 21.72 10.05 9.28
N ASN A 238 22.16 8.80 9.22
CA ASN A 238 23.23 8.36 10.09
C ASN A 238 24.45 9.26 9.87
N TYR A 239 25.32 9.38 10.87
CA TYR A 239 26.58 10.10 10.66
C TYR A 239 27.40 9.31 9.64
N SER A 240 27.80 9.98 8.58
CA SER A 240 28.82 9.50 7.66
C SER A 240 30.17 9.35 8.37
N GLU A 241 31.09 8.60 7.77
CA GLU A 241 32.44 8.45 8.32
C GLU A 241 33.18 9.80 8.32
N GLU A 242 32.97 10.63 7.30
CA GLU A 242 33.45 12.01 7.24
C GLU A 242 32.91 12.86 8.38
N GLU A 243 31.60 12.82 8.66
CA GLU A 243 31.02 13.54 9.80
C GLU A 243 31.59 13.03 11.12
N CYS A 244 31.79 11.72 11.29
CA CYS A 244 32.41 11.14 12.48
C CYS A 244 33.86 11.63 12.67
N ASN A 245 34.65 11.66 11.59
CA ASN A 245 36.02 12.19 11.63
C ASN A 245 36.04 13.69 11.91
N GLN A 246 35.08 14.44 11.38
CA GLN A 246 34.92 15.86 11.66
C GLN A 246 34.54 16.13 13.13
N ILE A 247 33.68 15.29 13.73
CA ILE A 247 33.38 15.34 15.17
C ILE A 247 34.66 15.10 15.99
N ARG A 248 35.45 14.07 15.67
CA ARG A 248 36.72 13.77 16.36
C ARG A 248 37.68 14.96 16.32
N LEU A 249 37.87 15.54 15.13
CA LEU A 249 38.74 16.70 14.93
C LEU A 249 38.27 17.93 15.71
N MET A 250 36.98 18.26 15.65
CA MET A 250 36.44 19.39 16.38
C MET A 250 36.50 19.18 17.90
N LYS A 251 36.32 17.94 18.37
CA LYS A 251 36.48 17.60 19.80
C LYS A 251 37.93 17.71 20.26
N SER A 252 38.91 17.28 19.47
CA SER A 252 40.33 17.46 19.80
C SER A 252 40.74 18.94 19.81
N GLN A 253 40.03 19.78 19.07
CA GLN A 253 40.20 21.24 19.05
C GLN A 253 39.42 21.98 20.17
N GLY A 254 38.73 21.25 21.05
CA GLY A 254 38.02 21.83 22.21
C GLY A 254 36.64 22.42 21.90
N PHE A 255 36.06 22.15 20.73
CA PHE A 255 34.71 22.64 20.41
C PHE A 255 33.63 21.96 21.26
N THR A 256 32.63 22.75 21.66
CA THR A 256 31.46 22.25 22.42
C THR A 256 30.51 21.44 21.52
N ASP A 257 29.75 20.52 22.12
CA ASP A 257 28.73 19.74 21.38
C ASP A 257 27.71 20.64 20.66
N LYS A 258 27.41 21.80 21.24
CA LYS A 258 26.51 22.78 20.63
C LYS A 258 27.10 23.35 19.34
N THR A 259 28.37 23.76 19.37
CA THR A 259 29.05 24.32 18.19
C THR A 259 29.22 23.27 17.07
N ILE A 260 29.49 22.02 17.45
CA ILE A 260 29.57 20.91 16.49
C ILE A 260 28.19 20.63 15.88
N ALA A 261 27.12 20.64 16.68
CA ALA A 261 25.76 20.44 16.22
C ALA A 261 25.34 21.52 15.21
N GLU A 262 25.63 22.79 15.50
CA GLU A 262 25.37 23.91 14.58
C GLU A 262 26.15 23.75 13.27
N LYS A 263 27.43 23.36 13.34
CA LYS A 263 28.29 23.21 12.16
C LYS A 263 27.90 22.03 11.25
N LEU A 264 27.44 20.93 11.83
CA LEU A 264 26.99 19.75 11.09
C LEU A 264 25.49 19.79 10.74
N GLY A 265 24.76 20.85 11.15
CA GLY A 265 23.31 20.92 10.96
C GLY A 265 22.55 19.82 11.73
N ARG A 266 23.11 19.32 12.82
CA ARG A 266 22.56 18.23 13.65
C ARG A 266 21.91 18.79 14.91
N SER A 267 21.13 17.96 15.61
CA SER A 267 20.62 18.34 16.93
C SER A 267 21.71 18.17 17.99
N TYR A 268 21.68 19.00 19.04
CA TYR A 268 22.59 18.89 20.18
C TYR A 268 22.65 17.47 20.74
N TRP A 269 21.49 16.88 21.04
CA TRP A 269 21.41 15.52 21.59
C TRP A 269 21.97 14.47 20.62
N SER A 270 21.78 14.65 19.31
CA SER A 270 22.35 13.74 18.30
C SER A 270 23.87 13.72 18.35
N ILE A 271 24.52 14.88 18.53
CA ILE A 271 25.97 14.98 18.69
C ILE A 271 26.42 14.39 20.02
N VAL A 272 25.72 14.68 21.12
CA VAL A 272 26.05 14.11 22.45
C VAL A 272 26.04 12.58 22.41
N TYR A 273 25.00 11.98 21.82
CA TYR A 273 24.90 10.53 21.68
C TYR A 273 25.97 9.96 20.75
N LYS A 274 26.17 10.56 19.57
CA LYS A 274 27.18 10.08 18.62
C LYS A 274 28.60 10.23 19.15
N TRP A 275 28.91 11.30 19.88
CA TRP A 275 30.22 11.47 20.50
C TRP A 275 30.49 10.42 21.58
N ARG A 276 29.47 10.07 22.37
CA ARG A 276 29.58 8.96 23.33
C ARG A 276 29.91 7.64 22.62
N GLU A 277 29.20 7.32 21.55
CA GLU A 277 29.44 6.13 20.73
C GLU A 277 30.87 6.10 20.15
N ILE A 278 31.33 7.23 19.56
CA ILE A 278 32.69 7.38 19.00
C ILE A 278 33.79 7.17 20.05
N ARG A 279 33.52 7.50 21.33
CA ARG A 279 34.49 7.31 22.43
C ARG A 279 34.52 5.88 22.98
N GLU A 280 33.45 5.12 22.77
CA GLU A 280 33.32 3.72 23.19
C GLU A 280 33.90 2.76 22.13
N THR A 281 34.33 3.26 20.97
CA THR A 281 35.01 2.53 19.88
C THR A 281 36.51 2.82 19.88
#